data_AF-A0A4Y2DB48-F1
#
_entry.id   AF-A0A4Y2DB48-F1
#
_cell.length_a   1.000
_cell.length_b   1.000
_cell.length_c   1.000
_cell.angle_alpha   90.00
_cell.angle_beta   90.00
_cell.angle_gamma   90.00
#
_symmetry.space_group_name_H-M   'P 1'
#
loop_
_entity.id
_entity.type
_entity.pdbx_description
1 polymer ?
#
loop_
_entity_poly.entity_id
_entity_poly.type
_entity_poly.pdbx_seq_one_letter_code
_entity_poly.pdbx_strand_id
1 'polypeptide(L)' 'VHFHSSNEALLKFFPKAVLPVEFGGDLQNYDMYDWLRKATEPAKLEVLGGRPRQI' A
#
# COMPACT_ATOMS: atom_id res chain seq x y z
N VAL A 1 -7.48 10.81 9.51
CA VAL A 1 -6.34 9.94 9.89
C VAL A 1 -6.82 9.04 11.01
N HIS A 2 -6.65 7.72 10.89
CA HIS A 2 -7.08 6.74 11.89
C HIS A 2 -5.85 6.04 12.47
N PHE A 3 -5.78 5.94 13.79
CA PHE A 3 -4.74 5.19 14.49
C PHE A 3 -5.38 3.96 15.11
N HIS A 4 -4.86 2.79 14.79
CA HIS A 4 -5.37 1.51 15.27
C HIS A 4 -4.40 0.94 16.30
N SER A 5 -4.94 0.44 17.41
CA SER A 5 -4.13 -0.12 18.51
C SER A 5 -3.69 -1.56 18.27
N SER A 6 -4.27 -2.25 17.29
CA SER A 6 -3.91 -3.61 16.91
C SER A 6 -4.32 -3.92 15.46
N ASN A 7 -3.78 -5.01 14.91
CA ASN A 7 -4.06 -5.45 13.54
C ASN A 7 -5.51 -5.97 13.39
N GLU A 8 -6.07 -6.59 14.42
CA GLU A 8 -7.45 -7.10 14.41
C GLU A 8 -8.47 -5.96 14.23
N ALA A 9 -8.12 -4.73 14.65
CA ALA A 9 -8.97 -3.57 14.43
C ALA A 9 -9.14 -3.24 12.94
N LEU A 10 -8.20 -3.65 12.08
CA LEU A 10 -8.29 -3.47 10.62
C LEU A 10 -9.39 -4.33 10.00
N LEU A 11 -9.74 -5.46 10.62
CA LEU A 11 -10.76 -6.39 10.12
C LEU A 11 -12.19 -5.82 10.15
N LYS A 12 -12.40 -4.71 10.89
CA LYS A 12 -13.66 -3.96 10.86
C LYS A 12 -13.83 -3.16 9.56
N PHE A 13 -12.75 -2.93 8.83
CA PHE A 13 -12.69 -2.06 7.66
C PHE A 13 -12.35 -2.84 6.39
N PHE A 14 -11.52 -3.87 6.51
CA PHE A 14 -11.07 -4.67 5.38
C PHE A 14 -11.40 -6.16 5.60
N PRO A 15 -11.92 -6.85 4.58
CA PRO A 15 -12.08 -8.30 4.63
C PRO A 15 -10.73 -9.01 4.89
N LYS A 16 -10.75 -10.12 5.64
CA LYS A 16 -9.55 -10.91 5.90
C LYS A 16 -8.84 -11.36 4.61
N ALA A 17 -9.61 -11.73 3.59
CA ALA A 17 -9.08 -12.24 2.32
C ALA A 17 -8.17 -11.26 1.55
N VAL A 18 -8.26 -9.95 1.83
CA VAL A 18 -7.44 -8.94 1.14
C VAL A 18 -6.28 -8.43 2.00
N LEU A 19 -6.23 -8.81 3.28
CA LEU A 19 -5.18 -8.40 4.19
C LEU A 19 -4.09 -9.48 4.27
N PRO A 20 -2.81 -9.08 4.28
CA PRO A 20 -1.72 -10.00 4.56
C PRO A 20 -1.86 -10.67 5.93
N VAL A 21 -1.29 -11.87 6.06
CA VAL A 21 -1.31 -12.65 7.31
C VAL A 21 -0.66 -11.90 8.48
N GLU A 22 0.39 -11.11 8.23
CA GLU A 22 1.03 -10.25 9.22
C GLU A 22 0.12 -9.16 9.79
N PHE A 23 -0.97 -8.82 9.08
CA PHE A 23 -2.01 -7.89 9.51
C PHE A 23 -3.31 -8.59 9.94
N GLY A 24 -3.27 -9.90 10.20
CA GLY A 24 -4.41 -10.69 10.70
C GLY A 24 -5.41 -11.13 9.61
N GLY A 25 -5.03 -11.02 8.34
CA GLY A 25 -5.81 -11.54 7.20
C GLY A 25 -5.37 -12.92 6.73
N ASP A 26 -5.81 -13.28 5.53
CA ASP A 26 -5.62 -14.61 4.94
C ASP A 26 -4.70 -14.59 3.69
N LEU A 27 -4.22 -13.41 3.27
CA LEU A 27 -3.41 -13.24 2.07
C LEU A 27 -1.93 -13.61 2.36
N GLN A 28 -1.50 -14.78 1.86
CA GLN A 28 -0.13 -15.30 2.12
C GLN A 28 0.88 -14.96 1.01
N ASN A 29 0.44 -14.99 -0.25
CA ASN A 29 1.29 -14.80 -1.42
C ASN A 29 0.77 -13.60 -2.21
N TYR A 30 1.18 -12.41 -1.78
CA TYR A 30 0.88 -11.18 -2.49
C TYR A 30 2.10 -10.76 -3.31
N ASP A 31 2.05 -11.03 -4.61
CA ASP A 31 3.08 -10.57 -5.52
C ASP A 31 2.92 -9.06 -5.77
N MET A 32 3.84 -8.28 -5.20
CA MET A 32 3.88 -6.84 -5.39
C MET A 32 4.72 -6.40 -6.59
N TYR A 33 5.36 -7.31 -7.33
CA TYR A 33 6.27 -6.94 -8.42
C TYR A 33 5.59 -6.07 -9.47
N ASP A 34 4.37 -6.45 -9.87
CA ASP A 34 3.64 -5.71 -10.90
C ASP A 34 3.21 -4.31 -10.43
N TRP A 35 2.86 -4.19 -9.15
CA TRP A 35 2.58 -2.89 -8.54
C TRP A 35 3.86 -2.06 -8.41
N LEU A 36 4.95 -2.65 -7.91
CA LEU A 36 6.25 -2.01 -7.76
C LEU A 36 6.76 -1.49 -9.09
N ARG A 37 6.73 -2.32 -10.14
CA ARG A 37 7.13 -1.95 -11.51
C ARG A 37 6.38 -0.72 -12.01
N LYS A 38 5.06 -0.65 -11.77
CA LYS A 38 4.23 0.50 -12.16
C LYS A 38 4.50 1.73 -11.29
N ALA A 39 4.78 1.54 -10.01
CA ALA A 39 5.08 2.61 -9.06
C ALA A 39 6.47 3.21 -9.30
N THR A 40 7.42 2.40 -9.78
CA THR A 40 8.81 2.80 -10.09
C THR A 40 9.04 3.18 -11.55
N GLU A 41 7.97 3.29 -12.36
CA GLU A 41 8.06 3.86 -13.69
C GLU A 41 8.67 5.27 -13.61
N PRO A 42 9.84 5.53 -14.24
CA PRO A 42 10.57 6.79 -14.07
C PRO A 42 9.73 8.04 -14.35
N ALA A 43 8.83 7.96 -15.33
CA ALA A 43 7.91 9.04 -15.68
C ALA A 43 6.92 9.41 -14.55
N LYS A 44 6.59 8.47 -13.65
CA LYS A 44 5.72 8.69 -12.49
C LYS A 44 6.51 9.12 -11.25
N LEU A 45 7.76 8.70 -11.14
CA LEU A 45 8.64 9.10 -10.04
C LEU A 45 8.97 10.60 -10.06
N GLU A 46 9.05 11.23 -11.23
CA GLU A 46 9.23 12.70 -11.33
C GLU A 46 8.03 13.48 -10.75
N VAL A 47 6.83 12.91 -10.80
CA VAL A 47 5.60 13.51 -10.25
C VAL A 47 5.52 13.29 -8.73
N LEU A 48 5.97 12.12 -8.25
CA LEU A 48 5.99 11.77 -6.83
C LEU A 48 7.11 12.47 -6.05
N GLY A 49 8.24 12.77 -6.71
CA GLY A 49 9.39 13.45 -6.14
C GLY A 49 9.20 14.96 -5.91
N GLY A 50 8.02 15.50 -6.22
CA GLY A 50 7.65 16.88 -5.88
C GLY A 50 8.66 17.92 -6.36
N ARG A 51 8.95 17.99 -7.67
CA ARG A 51 9.71 19.16 -8.15
C ARG A 51 8.84 20.42 -8.03
N PRO A 52 9.30 21.48 -7.35
CA PRO A 52 8.59 22.74 -7.35
C PRO A 52 8.57 23.28 -8.79
N ARG A 53 7.39 23.70 -9.26
CA ARG A 53 7.27 24.42 -10.53
C ARG A 53 8.17 25.66 -10.46
N GLN A 54 9.23 25.69 -11.26
CA GLN A 54 9.96 26.91 -11.54
C GLN A 54 9.09 27.75 -12.48
N ILE A 55 8.44 28.76 -11.88
CA ILE A 55 7.82 29.92 -12.55
C ILE A 55 8.91 30.90 -12.98
#